data_AF-A0A7W0G685-F1
#
_entry.id   AF-A0A7W0G685-F1
#
_cell.length_a   1.000
_cell.length_b   1.000
_cell.length_c   1.000
_cell.angle_alpha   90.00
_cell.angle_beta   90.00
_cell.angle_gamma   90.00
#
_symmetry.space_group_name_H-M   'P 1'
#
loop_
_entity.id
_entity.type
_entity.pdbx_description
1 polymer ?
#
loop_
_entity_poly.entity_id
_entity_poly.type
_entity_poly.pdbx_seq_one_letter_code
_entity_poly.pdbx_strand_id
1 'polypeptide(L)'
;MQIVSALDVHRRQITYKTVELASGESWRGRISPAAREPVRAWLERFAGQDAHFALEGTTGWRFVVEEIERAGHTAHLADPAETASKRGRKRRAKTDDADCDLQLRLLLAGELPESWIPPAQILELRTRVRLRKTLIDQRTAWLQRLQAQLFHQGAPSGLKPRTLAGRRALAAVELSASGRELVELALRMLDMIDRELGPLDHALQAYARRQPGCRALITRLYGVGAVTATAILAELGDTRRFTSSDDAVRHSGLDVTVWQSDRKRAPGHLSHQGPSLLRWALFEAAQCAARRSSPDHAYYLKVAKRLDHNRACLSIARKLCRRAHHILRELGDDALATLDDAPKSKEVVTVAA
;
A
#
# COMPACT_ATOMS: atom_id res chain seq x y z
N MET A 1 -5.56 0.52 -31.92
CA MET A 1 -6.13 1.66 -31.20
C MET A 1 -6.97 2.48 -32.17
N GLN A 2 -8.29 2.51 -32.01
CA GLN A 2 -9.23 3.34 -32.80
C GLN A 2 -9.66 4.59 -32.01
N ILE A 3 -9.93 4.39 -30.72
CA ILE A 3 -10.35 5.44 -29.79
C ILE A 3 -9.30 5.60 -28.71
N VAL A 4 -8.98 6.84 -28.37
CA VAL A 4 -8.09 7.18 -27.26
C VAL A 4 -8.77 8.21 -26.39
N SER A 5 -8.86 7.93 -25.09
CA SER A 5 -9.48 8.84 -24.14
C SER A 5 -8.60 9.02 -22.91
N ALA A 6 -8.62 10.22 -22.33
CA ALA A 6 -8.03 10.50 -21.03
C ALA A 6 -9.14 10.89 -20.05
N LEU A 7 -9.08 10.36 -18.84
CA LEU A 7 -10.05 10.56 -17.78
C LEU A 7 -9.38 11.15 -16.54
N ASP A 8 -9.94 12.26 -16.07
CA ASP A 8 -9.63 12.82 -14.76
C ASP A 8 -10.75 12.48 -13.76
N VAL A 9 -10.41 11.64 -12.78
CA VAL A 9 -11.37 11.04 -11.86
C VAL A 9 -11.50 11.89 -10.59
N HIS A 10 -12.65 12.54 -10.43
CA HIS A 10 -13.01 13.27 -9.22
C HIS A 10 -14.22 12.63 -8.52
N ARG A 11 -14.35 12.80 -7.20
CA ARG A 11 -15.40 12.13 -6.40
C ARG A 11 -16.83 12.41 -6.84
N ARG A 12 -17.08 13.53 -7.52
CA ARG A 12 -18.41 13.93 -7.97
C ARG A 12 -18.67 13.61 -9.44
N GLN A 13 -17.62 13.61 -10.25
CA GLN A 13 -17.70 13.50 -11.71
C GLN A 13 -16.36 13.01 -12.27
N ILE A 14 -16.39 12.45 -13.47
CA ILE A 14 -15.18 12.11 -14.23
C ILE A 14 -15.16 13.01 -15.48
N THR A 15 -14.13 13.85 -15.60
CA THR A 15 -13.91 14.66 -16.81
C THR A 15 -13.18 13.80 -17.83
N TYR A 16 -13.57 13.87 -19.11
CA TYR A 16 -12.86 13.13 -20.16
C TYR A 16 -12.59 13.98 -21.39
N LYS A 17 -11.54 13.59 -22.13
CA LYS A 17 -11.28 14.01 -23.50
C LYS A 17 -11.01 12.77 -24.35
N THR A 18 -11.72 12.65 -25.47
CA THR A 18 -11.60 11.52 -26.40
C THR A 18 -11.20 12.01 -27.79
N VAL A 19 -10.40 11.20 -28.49
CA VAL A 19 -10.06 11.37 -29.90
C VAL A 19 -10.35 10.06 -30.64
N GLU A 20 -10.99 10.17 -31.79
CA GLU A 20 -11.08 9.10 -32.78
C GLU A 20 -9.95 9.26 -33.80
N LEU A 21 -9.10 8.24 -33.92
CA LEU A 21 -7.85 8.37 -34.70
C LEU A 21 -8.08 8.42 -36.21
N ALA A 22 -9.15 7.80 -36.71
CA ALA A 22 -9.42 7.74 -38.15
C ALA A 22 -9.90 9.09 -38.69
N SER A 23 -10.80 9.77 -37.98
CA SER A 23 -11.35 11.07 -38.36
C SER A 23 -10.52 12.24 -37.84
N GLY A 24 -9.75 12.05 -36.76
CA GLY A 24 -9.12 13.12 -36.01
C GLY A 24 -10.09 13.93 -35.15
N GLU A 25 -11.37 13.53 -35.09
CA GLU A 25 -12.38 14.21 -34.29
C GLU A 25 -12.05 14.07 -32.80
N SER A 26 -12.21 15.16 -32.06
CA SER A 26 -12.00 15.16 -30.61
C SER A 26 -13.16 15.84 -29.90
N TRP A 27 -13.59 15.26 -28.79
CA TRP A 27 -14.65 15.82 -27.96
C TRP A 27 -14.35 15.64 -26.47
N ARG A 28 -15.06 16.41 -25.66
CA ARG A 28 -14.97 16.40 -24.21
C ARG A 28 -16.32 16.15 -23.58
N GLY A 29 -16.31 15.77 -22.32
CA GLY A 29 -17.53 15.71 -21.54
C GLY A 29 -17.26 15.33 -20.10
N ARG A 30 -18.34 15.02 -19.39
CA ARG A 30 -18.31 14.60 -17.99
C ARG A 30 -19.23 13.42 -17.79
N ILE A 31 -18.79 12.47 -16.98
CA ILE A 31 -19.60 11.37 -16.47
C ILE A 31 -19.99 11.75 -15.04
N SER A 32 -21.29 11.84 -14.75
CA SER A 32 -21.79 12.21 -13.43
C SER A 32 -23.03 11.38 -13.08
N PRO A 33 -23.13 10.78 -11.88
CA PRO A 33 -22.09 10.78 -10.84
C PRO A 33 -20.87 9.93 -11.21
N ALA A 34 -19.75 10.11 -10.48
CA ALA A 34 -18.59 9.22 -10.57
C ALA A 34 -18.89 7.85 -9.94
N ALA A 35 -19.63 7.01 -10.67
CA ALA A 35 -20.11 5.70 -10.23
C ALA A 35 -20.06 4.68 -11.39
N ARG A 36 -20.17 3.38 -11.04
CA ARG A 36 -20.06 2.27 -12.01
C ARG A 36 -21.08 2.35 -13.13
N GLU A 37 -22.36 2.56 -12.80
CA GLU A 37 -23.44 2.59 -13.78
C GLU A 37 -23.26 3.70 -14.84
N PRO A 38 -23.03 4.98 -14.48
CA PRO A 38 -22.72 6.02 -15.46
C PRO A 38 -21.48 5.72 -16.31
N VAL A 39 -20.41 5.17 -15.72
CA VAL A 39 -19.20 4.79 -16.47
C VAL A 39 -19.52 3.70 -17.48
N ARG A 40 -20.26 2.66 -17.08
CA ARG A 40 -20.66 1.57 -17.97
C ARG A 40 -21.50 2.07 -19.13
N ALA A 41 -22.53 2.87 -18.86
CA ALA A 41 -23.38 3.47 -19.91
C ALA A 41 -22.56 4.35 -20.87
N TRP A 42 -21.56 5.07 -20.37
CA TRP A 42 -20.67 5.87 -21.21
C TRP A 42 -19.76 5.00 -22.10
N LEU A 43 -19.28 3.86 -21.59
CA LEU A 43 -18.43 2.92 -22.32
C LEU A 43 -19.17 2.21 -23.47
N GLU A 44 -20.49 2.04 -23.40
CA GLU A 44 -21.31 1.46 -24.48
C GLU A 44 -21.14 2.19 -25.82
N ARG A 45 -20.78 3.48 -25.79
CA ARG A 45 -20.50 4.29 -26.99
C ARG A 45 -19.30 3.78 -27.81
N PHE A 46 -18.44 2.97 -27.18
CA PHE A 46 -17.23 2.41 -27.78
C PHE A 46 -17.34 0.90 -28.00
N ALA A 47 -18.54 0.31 -27.80
CA ALA A 47 -18.75 -1.11 -27.97
C ALA A 47 -18.33 -1.58 -29.38
N GLY A 48 -17.56 -2.67 -29.43
CA GLY A 48 -17.02 -3.21 -30.68
C GLY A 48 -15.82 -2.45 -31.27
N GLN A 49 -15.33 -1.41 -30.59
CA GLN A 49 -14.15 -0.65 -30.99
C GLN A 49 -12.94 -0.97 -30.12
N ASP A 50 -11.75 -0.79 -30.70
CA ASP A 50 -10.49 -0.90 -29.98
C ASP A 50 -10.16 0.44 -29.26
N ALA A 51 -10.63 0.58 -28.02
CA ALA A 51 -10.53 1.81 -27.24
C ALA A 51 -9.52 1.70 -26.09
N HIS A 52 -8.72 2.76 -25.93
CA HIS A 52 -7.69 2.89 -24.89
C HIS A 52 -7.97 4.10 -24.01
N PHE A 53 -7.84 3.92 -22.69
CA PHE A 53 -8.25 4.91 -21.69
C PHE A 53 -7.11 5.19 -20.70
N ALA A 54 -6.54 6.40 -20.74
CA ALA A 54 -5.60 6.87 -19.73
C ALA A 54 -6.34 7.46 -18.52
N LEU A 55 -5.91 7.12 -17.31
CA LEU A 55 -6.39 7.77 -16.08
C LEU A 55 -5.29 7.81 -15.02
N GLU A 56 -5.34 8.78 -14.11
CA GLU A 56 -4.32 8.92 -13.07
C GLU A 56 -4.49 7.89 -11.93
N GLY A 57 -3.39 7.42 -11.36
CA GLY A 57 -3.34 6.55 -10.17
C GLY A 57 -3.79 7.19 -8.86
N THR A 58 -4.99 7.75 -8.81
CA THR A 58 -5.57 8.47 -7.65
C THR A 58 -6.83 7.79 -7.09
N THR A 59 -7.41 8.33 -6.01
CA THR A 59 -8.59 7.71 -5.41
C THR A 59 -9.75 7.63 -6.42
N GLY A 60 -10.27 6.43 -6.67
CA GLY A 60 -11.35 6.19 -7.63
C GLY A 60 -10.90 5.48 -8.91
N TRP A 61 -9.59 5.42 -9.20
CA TRP A 61 -9.09 4.75 -10.42
C TRP A 61 -9.59 3.30 -10.56
N ARG A 62 -9.69 2.57 -9.43
CA ARG A 62 -9.95 1.13 -9.41
C ARG A 62 -11.25 0.75 -10.10
N PHE A 63 -12.38 1.35 -9.71
CA PHE A 63 -13.66 0.96 -10.30
C PHE A 63 -13.75 1.36 -11.76
N VAL A 64 -13.08 2.46 -12.16
CA VAL A 64 -13.05 2.93 -13.54
C VAL A 64 -12.27 1.95 -14.41
N VAL A 65 -11.07 1.52 -13.98
CA VAL A 65 -10.30 0.47 -14.66
C VAL A 65 -11.11 -0.82 -14.77
N GLU A 66 -11.74 -1.26 -13.68
CA GLU A 66 -12.55 -2.48 -13.69
C GLU A 66 -13.72 -2.41 -14.70
N GLU A 67 -14.42 -1.27 -14.83
CA GLU A 67 -15.47 -1.13 -15.83
C GLU A 67 -14.92 -1.01 -17.27
N ILE A 68 -13.76 -0.37 -17.47
CA ILE A 68 -13.06 -0.30 -18.77
C ILE A 68 -12.68 -1.71 -19.24
N GLU A 69 -12.00 -2.48 -18.40
CA GLU A 69 -11.59 -3.85 -18.72
C GLU A 69 -12.80 -4.77 -18.94
N ARG A 70 -13.86 -4.60 -18.14
CA ARG A 70 -15.13 -5.33 -18.29
C ARG A 70 -15.84 -5.04 -19.61
N ALA A 71 -15.68 -3.83 -20.16
CA ALA A 71 -16.20 -3.47 -21.47
C ALA A 71 -15.33 -3.98 -22.64
N GLY A 72 -14.22 -4.68 -22.35
CA GLY A 72 -13.31 -5.22 -23.37
C GLY A 72 -12.31 -4.18 -23.90
N HIS A 73 -12.08 -3.11 -23.15
CA HIS A 73 -11.17 -2.02 -23.53
C HIS A 73 -9.88 -2.02 -22.70
N THR A 74 -8.88 -1.26 -23.17
CA THR A 74 -7.57 -1.19 -22.50
C THR A 74 -7.50 0.02 -21.58
N ALA A 75 -7.20 -0.21 -20.30
CA ALA A 75 -6.93 0.84 -19.34
C ALA A 75 -5.43 1.06 -19.14
N HIS A 76 -5.01 2.33 -19.11
CA HIS A 76 -3.63 2.76 -18.85
C HIS A 76 -3.60 3.64 -17.61
N LEU A 77 -3.03 3.13 -16.51
CA LEU A 77 -2.97 3.85 -15.25
C LEU A 77 -1.70 4.70 -15.19
N ALA A 78 -1.81 6.02 -15.21
CA ALA A 78 -0.66 6.92 -15.17
C ALA A 78 -0.11 7.11 -13.75
N ASP A 79 1.21 7.10 -13.59
CA ASP A 79 1.87 7.49 -12.34
C ASP A 79 1.72 9.01 -12.12
N PRO A 80 1.12 9.45 -11.00
CA PRO A 80 0.87 10.87 -10.74
C PRO A 80 2.14 11.74 -10.72
N ALA A 81 3.20 11.25 -10.08
CA ALA A 81 4.42 12.02 -9.85
C ALA A 81 5.24 12.16 -11.14
N GLU A 82 5.38 11.07 -11.89
CA GLU A 82 6.08 11.07 -13.17
C GLU A 82 5.29 11.84 -14.23
N THR A 83 3.95 11.69 -14.27
CA THR A 83 3.10 12.46 -15.18
C THR A 83 3.20 13.96 -14.91
N ALA A 84 3.19 14.36 -13.64
CA ALA A 84 3.39 15.76 -13.26
C ALA A 84 4.76 16.30 -13.72
N SER A 85 5.82 15.48 -13.64
CA SER A 85 7.15 15.87 -14.11
C SER A 85 7.22 16.14 -15.62
N LYS A 86 6.39 15.46 -16.41
CA LYS A 86 6.29 15.62 -17.88
C LYS A 86 5.50 16.85 -18.34
N ARG A 87 4.88 17.63 -17.43
CA ARG A 87 4.16 18.87 -17.76
C ARG A 87 5.08 20.03 -18.18
N GLY A 88 6.38 19.93 -17.86
CA GLY A 88 7.39 20.95 -18.18
C GLY A 88 7.48 22.08 -17.15
N ARG A 89 8.52 22.92 -17.26
CA ARG A 89 8.89 23.94 -16.26
C ARG A 89 7.95 25.15 -16.18
N LYS A 90 7.17 25.43 -17.23
CA LYS A 90 6.23 26.56 -17.22
C LYS A 90 4.97 26.15 -16.46
N ARG A 91 4.75 26.76 -15.29
CA ARG A 91 3.53 26.60 -14.46
C ARG A 91 2.30 27.12 -15.22
N ARG A 92 1.74 26.32 -16.13
CA ARG A 92 0.37 26.52 -16.61
C ARG A 92 -0.59 26.21 -15.45
N ALA A 93 -1.74 26.86 -15.42
CA ALA A 93 -2.78 26.56 -14.45
C ALA A 93 -3.13 25.06 -14.51
N LYS A 94 -3.25 24.41 -13.35
CA LYS A 94 -3.73 23.03 -13.27
C LYS A 94 -5.25 23.05 -13.37
N THR A 95 -5.79 22.44 -14.42
CA THR A 95 -7.22 22.25 -14.64
C THR A 95 -7.47 20.82 -15.09
N ASP A 96 -8.63 20.26 -14.77
CA ASP A 96 -9.04 18.90 -15.17
C ASP A 96 -8.87 18.69 -16.69
N ASP A 97 -9.19 19.71 -17.48
CA ASP A 97 -9.03 19.70 -18.94
C ASP A 97 -7.57 19.62 -19.40
N ALA A 98 -6.67 20.35 -18.72
CA ALA A 98 -5.25 20.32 -19.02
C ALA A 98 -4.60 19.00 -18.58
N ASP A 99 -5.16 18.35 -17.56
CA ASP A 99 -4.73 17.04 -17.08
C ASP A 99 -5.11 15.96 -18.10
N CYS A 100 -6.35 15.99 -18.60
CA CYS A 100 -6.78 15.13 -19.71
C CYS A 100 -5.94 15.34 -20.98
N ASP A 101 -5.67 16.60 -21.35
CA ASP A 101 -4.83 16.91 -22.53
C ASP A 101 -3.42 16.32 -22.42
N LEU A 102 -2.80 16.44 -21.24
CA LEU A 102 -1.46 15.92 -21.00
C LEU A 102 -1.45 14.39 -21.12
N GLN A 103 -2.36 13.71 -20.43
CA GLN A 103 -2.43 12.24 -20.44
C GLN A 103 -2.73 11.71 -21.85
N LEU A 104 -3.68 12.31 -22.55
CA LEU A 104 -4.03 11.92 -23.91
C LEU A 104 -2.83 12.05 -24.85
N ARG A 105 -2.12 13.18 -24.80
CA ARG A 105 -0.90 13.40 -25.59
C ARG A 105 0.18 12.38 -25.28
N LEU A 106 0.40 12.07 -23.99
CA LEU A 106 1.41 11.11 -23.56
C LEU A 106 1.05 9.68 -24.01
N LEU A 107 -0.23 9.29 -23.92
CA LEU A 107 -0.69 7.98 -24.37
C LEU A 107 -0.55 7.84 -25.90
N LEU A 108 -0.97 8.84 -26.67
CA LEU A 108 -0.81 8.86 -28.13
C LEU A 108 0.65 8.75 -28.57
N ALA A 109 1.57 9.33 -27.81
CA ALA A 109 3.00 9.28 -28.08
C ALA A 109 3.68 7.98 -27.61
N GLY A 110 2.98 7.09 -26.90
CA GLY A 110 3.59 5.92 -26.25
C GLY A 110 4.55 6.30 -25.12
N GLU A 111 4.36 7.49 -24.53
CA GLU A 111 5.22 8.06 -23.49
C GLU A 111 4.55 8.18 -22.12
N LEU A 112 3.34 7.64 -21.94
CA LEU A 112 2.64 7.68 -20.66
C LEU A 112 3.45 6.90 -19.61
N PRO A 113 3.86 7.52 -18.49
CA PRO A 113 4.51 6.79 -17.42
C PRO A 113 3.46 5.96 -16.68
N GLU A 114 3.43 4.65 -16.95
CA GLU A 114 2.40 3.76 -16.43
C GLU A 114 2.75 3.17 -15.05
N SER A 115 1.76 3.21 -14.16
CA SER A 115 1.70 2.45 -12.92
C SER A 115 1.13 1.06 -13.18
N TRP A 116 1.71 0.06 -12.54
CA TRP A 116 1.19 -1.31 -12.59
C TRP A 116 -0.21 -1.39 -11.99
N ILE A 117 -1.18 -1.86 -12.79
CA ILE A 117 -2.52 -2.24 -12.37
C ILE A 117 -2.44 -3.66 -11.76
N PRO A 118 -2.58 -3.83 -10.42
CA PRO A 118 -2.52 -5.14 -9.81
C PRO A 118 -3.77 -5.97 -10.13
N PRO A 119 -3.65 -7.30 -10.25
CA PRO A 119 -4.80 -8.20 -10.31
C PRO A 119 -5.75 -8.02 -9.12
N ALA A 120 -7.03 -8.35 -9.33
CA ALA A 120 -8.09 -8.15 -8.34
C ALA A 120 -7.76 -8.76 -6.97
N GLN A 121 -7.21 -9.98 -6.91
CA GLN A 121 -6.85 -10.61 -5.63
C GLN A 121 -5.78 -9.83 -4.86
N ILE A 122 -4.86 -9.14 -5.54
CA ILE A 122 -3.84 -8.30 -4.92
C ILE A 122 -4.41 -6.97 -4.46
N LEU A 123 -5.36 -6.40 -5.20
CA LEU A 123 -6.10 -5.20 -4.77
C LEU A 123 -6.90 -5.46 -3.50
N GLU A 124 -7.61 -6.59 -3.42
CA GLU A 124 -8.33 -7.00 -2.21
C GLU A 124 -7.37 -7.24 -1.03
N LEU A 125 -6.24 -7.91 -1.30
CA LEU A 125 -5.23 -8.13 -0.26
C LEU A 125 -4.67 -6.81 0.27
N ARG A 126 -4.35 -5.84 -0.61
CA ARG A 126 -3.91 -4.48 -0.25
C ARG A 126 -4.90 -3.79 0.65
N THR A 127 -6.20 -3.84 0.34
CA THR A 127 -7.26 -3.27 1.18
C THR A 127 -7.18 -3.82 2.61
N ARG A 128 -7.04 -5.14 2.75
CA ARG A 128 -7.01 -5.81 4.06
C ARG A 128 -5.74 -5.50 4.86
N VAL A 129 -4.57 -5.56 4.23
CA VAL A 129 -3.31 -5.26 4.94
C VAL A 129 -3.18 -3.78 5.32
N ARG A 130 -3.71 -2.86 4.48
CA ARG A 130 -3.75 -1.43 4.77
C ARG A 130 -4.75 -1.11 5.88
N LEU A 131 -5.94 -1.71 5.88
CA LEU A 131 -6.91 -1.61 6.97
C LEU A 131 -6.28 -2.03 8.30
N ARG A 132 -5.60 -3.19 8.31
CA ARG A 132 -4.89 -3.66 9.50
C ARG A 132 -3.88 -2.64 9.99
N LYS A 133 -3.07 -2.06 9.09
CA LYS A 133 -2.08 -1.04 9.46
C LYS A 133 -2.73 0.20 10.04
N THR A 134 -3.84 0.66 9.47
CA THR A 134 -4.63 1.79 10.01
C THR A 134 -5.06 1.52 11.45
N LEU A 135 -5.58 0.33 11.75
CA LEU A 135 -5.98 -0.04 13.12
C LEU A 135 -4.77 -0.07 14.07
N ILE A 136 -3.63 -0.61 13.64
CA ILE A 136 -2.39 -0.60 14.43
C ILE A 136 -1.93 0.83 14.74
N ASP A 137 -2.01 1.73 13.77
CA ASP A 137 -1.61 3.13 13.92
C ASP A 137 -2.57 3.88 14.85
N GLN A 138 -3.87 3.67 14.70
CA GLN A 138 -4.87 4.21 15.62
C GLN A 138 -4.67 3.72 17.05
N ARG A 139 -4.38 2.42 17.23
CA ARG A 139 -4.07 1.86 18.56
C ARG A 139 -2.84 2.52 19.17
N THR A 140 -1.80 2.69 18.37
CA THR A 140 -0.55 3.34 18.81
C THR A 140 -0.81 4.80 19.21
N ALA A 141 -1.58 5.54 18.41
CA ALA A 141 -1.94 6.92 18.69
C ALA A 141 -2.76 7.06 19.99
N TRP A 142 -3.73 6.16 20.22
CA TRP A 142 -4.51 6.15 21.47
C TRP A 142 -3.65 5.80 22.68
N LEU A 143 -2.73 4.84 22.54
CA LEU A 143 -1.80 4.49 23.61
C LEU A 143 -0.88 5.66 23.96
N GLN A 144 -0.33 6.35 22.95
CA GLN A 144 0.51 7.53 23.15
C GLN A 144 -0.25 8.67 23.80
N ARG A 145 -1.50 8.93 23.39
CA ARG A 145 -2.37 9.93 24.02
C ARG A 145 -2.62 9.61 25.49
N LEU A 146 -2.94 8.35 25.80
CA LEU A 146 -3.12 7.89 27.17
C LEU A 146 -1.84 8.09 27.99
N GLN A 147 -0.68 7.68 27.47
CA GLN A 147 0.61 7.82 28.14
C GLN A 147 0.99 9.27 28.38
N ALA A 148 0.77 10.16 27.40
CA ALA A 148 1.00 11.59 27.55
C ALA A 148 0.11 12.20 28.64
N GLN A 149 -1.16 11.80 28.68
CA GLN A 149 -2.08 12.28 29.72
C GLN A 149 -1.64 11.83 31.12
N LEU A 150 -1.19 10.58 31.27
CA LEU A 150 -0.65 10.09 32.53
C LEU A 150 0.59 10.88 32.96
N PHE A 151 1.48 11.19 32.03
CA PHE A 151 2.65 12.01 32.30
C PHE A 151 2.28 13.43 32.75
N HIS A 152 1.31 14.07 32.09
CA HIS A 152 0.80 15.39 32.49
C HIS A 152 0.20 15.43 33.90
N GLN A 153 -0.31 14.30 34.38
CA GLN A 153 -0.95 14.16 35.69
C GLN A 153 0.00 13.67 36.78
N GLY A 154 1.29 13.49 36.47
CA GLY A 154 2.28 12.99 37.44
C GLY A 154 2.11 11.51 37.79
N ALA A 155 1.41 10.72 36.97
CA ALA A 155 1.18 9.31 37.23
C ALA A 155 2.49 8.47 37.14
N PRO A 156 2.60 7.35 37.88
CA PRO A 156 3.77 6.48 37.82
C PRO A 156 4.08 5.98 36.40
N SER A 157 5.37 5.96 36.06
CA SER A 157 5.84 5.44 34.77
C SER A 157 5.70 3.91 34.67
N GLY A 158 5.70 3.37 33.46
CA GLY A 158 5.72 1.92 33.22
C GLY A 158 4.36 1.21 33.31
N LEU A 159 3.26 1.94 33.50
CA LEU A 159 1.91 1.38 33.46
C LEU A 159 1.62 0.73 32.08
N LYS A 160 1.07 -0.48 32.11
CA LYS A 160 0.75 -1.28 30.92
C LYS A 160 -0.78 -1.34 30.69
N PRO A 161 -1.40 -0.31 30.09
CA PRO A 161 -2.87 -0.16 30.02
C PRO A 161 -3.57 -1.26 29.21
N ARG A 162 -2.82 -2.03 28.41
CA ARG A 162 -3.34 -3.17 27.64
C ARG A 162 -3.34 -4.50 28.40
N THR A 163 -2.93 -4.50 29.68
CA THR A 163 -2.94 -5.69 30.55
C THR A 163 -3.93 -5.50 31.68
N LEU A 164 -4.49 -6.61 32.20
CA LEU A 164 -5.41 -6.56 33.34
C LEU A 164 -4.75 -5.91 34.57
N ALA A 165 -3.51 -6.30 34.89
CA ALA A 165 -2.74 -5.73 35.99
C ALA A 165 -2.51 -4.22 35.82
N GLY A 166 -2.13 -3.78 34.62
CA GLY A 166 -1.92 -2.36 34.35
C GLY A 166 -3.22 -1.54 34.40
N ARG A 167 -4.37 -2.12 34.05
CA ARG A 167 -5.68 -1.47 34.21
C ARG A 167 -6.10 -1.33 35.67
N ARG A 168 -5.84 -2.35 36.49
CA ARG A 168 -6.06 -2.27 37.94
C ARG A 168 -5.19 -1.19 38.58
N ALA A 169 -3.91 -1.13 38.22
CA ALA A 169 -3.01 -0.09 38.69
C ALA A 169 -3.48 1.31 38.25
N LEU A 170 -3.93 1.45 36.99
CA LEU A 170 -4.43 2.71 36.44
C LEU A 170 -5.71 3.22 37.13
N ALA A 171 -6.58 2.32 37.60
CA ALA A 171 -7.77 2.68 38.36
C ALA A 171 -7.43 3.31 39.73
N ALA A 172 -6.28 2.94 40.31
CA ALA A 172 -5.80 3.47 41.59
C ALA A 172 -4.99 4.77 41.46
N VAL A 173 -4.63 5.19 40.23
CA VAL A 173 -3.89 6.44 40.00
C VAL A 173 -4.83 7.61 40.26
N GLU A 174 -4.40 8.58 41.08
CA GLU A 174 -5.10 9.85 41.25
C GLU A 174 -4.97 10.69 39.98
N LEU A 175 -6.11 11.05 39.39
CA LEU A 175 -6.20 11.87 38.18
C LEU A 175 -7.29 12.93 38.40
N SER A 176 -7.13 14.10 37.79
CA SER A 176 -8.21 15.06 37.65
C SER A 176 -9.38 14.46 36.87
N ALA A 177 -10.58 15.00 37.04
CA ALA A 177 -11.79 14.50 36.38
C ALA A 177 -11.63 14.38 34.85
N SER A 178 -11.12 15.43 34.19
CA SER A 178 -10.88 15.42 32.74
C SER A 178 -9.77 14.46 32.33
N GLY A 179 -8.75 14.26 33.18
CA GLY A 179 -7.70 13.27 32.93
C GLY A 179 -8.24 11.85 32.96
N ARG A 180 -9.09 11.56 33.96
CA ARG A 180 -9.79 10.28 34.07
C ARG A 180 -10.66 10.02 32.85
N GLU A 181 -11.45 11.01 32.43
CA GLU A 181 -12.33 10.90 31.26
C GLU A 181 -11.55 10.55 29.98
N LEU A 182 -10.44 11.24 29.71
CA LEU A 182 -9.59 10.95 28.55
C LEU A 182 -9.00 9.53 28.63
N VAL A 183 -8.49 9.14 29.80
CA VAL A 183 -7.91 7.81 30.00
C VAL A 183 -8.96 6.72 29.76
N GLU A 184 -10.16 6.87 30.30
CA GLU A 184 -11.25 5.90 30.11
C GLU A 184 -11.70 5.83 28.65
N LEU A 185 -11.83 6.97 27.96
CA LEU A 185 -12.12 6.98 26.54
C LEU A 185 -11.01 6.27 25.74
N ALA A 186 -9.75 6.56 26.02
CA ALA A 186 -8.63 5.91 25.36
C ALA A 186 -8.64 4.38 25.58
N LEU A 187 -8.96 3.90 26.79
CA LEU A 187 -9.12 2.48 27.06
C LEU A 187 -10.26 1.86 26.24
N ARG A 188 -11.43 2.50 26.17
CA ARG A 188 -12.56 2.02 25.33
C ARG A 188 -12.18 1.94 23.86
N MET A 189 -11.44 2.93 23.35
CA MET A 189 -10.95 2.93 21.97
C MET A 189 -9.93 1.83 21.73
N LEU A 190 -9.01 1.57 22.67
CA LEU A 190 -8.07 0.46 22.59
C LEU A 190 -8.79 -0.90 22.56
N ASP A 191 -9.81 -1.08 23.40
CA ASP A 191 -10.61 -2.31 23.46
C ASP A 191 -11.37 -2.58 22.15
N MET A 192 -11.99 -1.54 21.58
CA MET A 192 -12.67 -1.63 20.30
C MET A 192 -11.70 -2.02 19.18
N ILE A 193 -10.53 -1.36 19.11
CA ILE A 193 -9.52 -1.65 18.08
C ILE A 193 -8.97 -3.08 18.25
N ASP A 194 -8.64 -3.50 19.46
CA ASP A 194 -8.10 -4.85 19.70
C ASP A 194 -9.15 -5.94 19.38
N ARG A 195 -10.45 -5.67 19.61
CA ARG A 195 -11.57 -6.56 19.20
C ARG A 195 -11.62 -6.75 17.69
N GLU A 196 -11.54 -5.67 16.90
CA GLU A 196 -11.62 -5.75 15.44
C GLU A 196 -10.32 -6.27 14.78
N LEU A 197 -9.18 -6.02 15.43
CA LEU A 197 -7.88 -6.46 14.92
C LEU A 197 -7.70 -7.99 14.98
N GLY A 198 -8.27 -8.65 16.01
CA GLY A 198 -8.11 -10.09 16.23
C GLY A 198 -8.57 -10.98 15.05
N PRO A 199 -9.81 -10.83 14.55
CA PRO A 199 -10.29 -11.55 13.37
C PRO A 199 -9.51 -11.22 12.11
N LEU A 200 -9.13 -9.95 11.91
CA LEU A 200 -8.35 -9.52 10.75
C LEU A 200 -6.95 -10.16 10.74
N ASP A 201 -6.28 -10.22 11.90
CA ASP A 201 -4.99 -10.89 12.08
C ASP A 201 -5.10 -12.38 11.79
N HIS A 202 -6.12 -13.06 12.31
CA HIS A 202 -6.37 -14.48 12.03
C HIS A 202 -6.55 -14.73 10.53
N ALA A 203 -7.34 -13.90 9.87
CA ALA A 203 -7.66 -14.09 8.47
C ALA A 203 -6.43 -13.80 7.55
N LEU A 204 -5.58 -12.83 7.90
CA LEU A 204 -4.31 -12.58 7.21
C LEU A 204 -3.30 -13.71 7.45
N GLN A 205 -3.24 -14.26 8.67
CA GLN A 205 -2.40 -15.43 8.97
C GLN A 205 -2.84 -16.68 8.20
N ALA A 206 -4.16 -16.93 8.13
CA ALA A 206 -4.71 -18.02 7.37
C ALA A 206 -4.41 -17.88 5.86
N TYR A 207 -4.53 -16.66 5.32
CA TYR A 207 -4.12 -16.35 3.95
C TYR A 207 -2.62 -16.67 3.72
N ALA A 208 -1.74 -16.15 4.57
CA ALA A 208 -0.29 -16.36 4.46
C ALA A 208 0.13 -17.84 4.48
N ARG A 209 -0.58 -18.68 5.26
CA ARG A 209 -0.30 -20.12 5.35
C ARG A 209 -0.63 -20.87 4.06
N ARG A 210 -1.58 -20.38 3.27
CA ARG A 210 -2.01 -21.01 2.01
C ARG A 210 -1.29 -20.41 0.80
N GLN A 211 -0.96 -19.12 0.83
CA GLN A 211 -0.34 -18.43 -0.28
C GLN A 211 1.12 -18.84 -0.52
N PRO A 212 1.49 -19.40 -1.69
CA PRO A 212 2.85 -19.85 -1.97
C PRO A 212 3.89 -18.74 -1.82
N GLY A 213 3.62 -17.54 -2.36
CA GLY A 213 4.47 -16.36 -2.21
C GLY A 213 4.74 -16.00 -0.74
N CYS A 214 3.70 -15.97 0.10
CA CYS A 214 3.86 -15.70 1.54
C CYS A 214 4.67 -16.79 2.24
N ARG A 215 4.38 -18.08 1.97
CA ARG A 215 5.11 -19.21 2.56
C ARG A 215 6.59 -19.15 2.20
N ALA A 216 6.92 -18.86 0.94
CA ALA A 216 8.31 -18.73 0.50
C ALA A 216 9.04 -17.59 1.22
N LEU A 217 8.39 -16.42 1.36
CA LEU A 217 8.94 -15.29 2.11
C LEU A 217 9.18 -15.64 3.58
N ILE A 218 8.22 -16.28 4.25
CA ILE A 218 8.33 -16.67 5.67
C ILE A 218 9.47 -17.67 5.87
N THR A 219 9.58 -18.67 5.00
CA THR A 219 10.59 -19.73 5.12
C THR A 219 11.99 -19.21 4.82
N ARG A 220 12.15 -18.32 3.83
CA ARG A 220 13.47 -17.92 3.31
C ARG A 220 14.00 -16.60 3.90
N LEU A 221 13.16 -15.79 4.56
CA LEU A 221 13.56 -14.50 5.12
C LEU A 221 13.44 -14.46 6.64
N TYR A 222 14.58 -14.40 7.32
CA TYR A 222 14.61 -14.27 8.78
C TYR A 222 13.91 -12.98 9.24
N GLY A 223 13.01 -13.11 10.22
CA GLY A 223 12.22 -11.99 10.76
C GLY A 223 10.93 -11.69 9.99
N VAL A 224 10.70 -12.31 8.84
CA VAL A 224 9.42 -12.19 8.11
C VAL A 224 8.41 -13.18 8.68
N GLY A 225 7.30 -12.67 9.21
CA GLY A 225 6.19 -13.46 9.71
C GLY A 225 4.97 -13.35 8.80
N ALA A 226 3.89 -14.05 9.14
CA ALA A 226 2.69 -14.12 8.29
C ALA A 226 2.14 -12.75 7.87
N VAL A 227 2.03 -11.80 8.80
CA VAL A 227 1.53 -10.44 8.51
C VAL A 227 2.49 -9.66 7.61
N THR A 228 3.79 -9.63 7.94
CA THR A 228 4.76 -8.88 7.15
C THR A 228 4.99 -9.51 5.79
N ALA A 229 4.95 -10.84 5.66
CA ALA A 229 4.96 -11.55 4.38
C ALA A 229 3.77 -11.14 3.49
N THR A 230 2.57 -11.11 4.07
CA THR A 230 1.35 -10.72 3.35
C THR A 230 1.42 -9.27 2.88
N ALA A 231 1.92 -8.36 3.72
CA ALA A 231 2.13 -6.96 3.36
C ALA A 231 3.20 -6.79 2.27
N ILE A 232 4.31 -7.54 2.37
CA ILE A 232 5.38 -7.53 1.35
C ILE A 232 4.85 -8.02 0.00
N LEU A 233 4.14 -9.15 -0.01
CA LEU A 233 3.54 -9.71 -1.22
C LEU A 233 2.53 -8.73 -1.84
N ALA A 234 1.61 -8.20 -1.04
CA ALA A 234 0.55 -7.29 -1.51
C ALA A 234 1.14 -6.02 -2.15
N GLU A 235 2.16 -5.41 -1.55
CA GLU A 235 2.70 -4.13 -2.01
C GLU A 235 3.77 -4.27 -3.11
N LEU A 236 4.56 -5.34 -3.12
CA LEU A 236 5.48 -5.62 -4.25
C LEU A 236 4.71 -6.10 -5.48
N GLY A 237 3.77 -7.03 -5.29
CA GLY A 237 3.02 -7.65 -6.37
C GLY A 237 3.90 -8.53 -7.26
N ASP A 238 3.64 -8.50 -8.57
CA ASP A 238 4.45 -9.25 -9.54
C ASP A 238 5.82 -8.60 -9.63
N THR A 239 6.85 -9.31 -9.17
CA THR A 239 8.21 -8.79 -9.15
C THR A 239 8.93 -8.90 -10.49
N ARG A 240 8.38 -9.62 -11.47
CA ARG A 240 8.93 -9.69 -12.83
C ARG A 240 8.84 -8.35 -13.57
N ARG A 241 7.91 -7.48 -13.15
CA ARG A 241 7.77 -6.11 -13.68
C ARG A 241 8.95 -5.19 -13.34
N PHE A 242 9.79 -5.59 -12.38
CA PHE A 242 11.00 -4.84 -12.06
C PHE A 242 12.16 -5.36 -12.91
N THR A 243 12.89 -4.43 -13.55
CA THR A 243 14.11 -4.77 -14.30
C THR A 243 15.16 -5.36 -13.38
N SER A 244 15.29 -4.82 -12.16
CA SER A 244 16.27 -5.26 -11.16
C SER A 244 15.71 -5.25 -9.73
N SER A 245 16.43 -5.90 -8.82
CA SER A 245 16.13 -5.81 -7.39
C SER A 245 16.28 -4.40 -6.82
N ASP A 246 17.06 -3.54 -7.48
CA ASP A 246 17.23 -2.15 -7.06
C ASP A 246 15.99 -1.31 -7.40
N ASP A 247 15.27 -1.65 -8.47
CA ASP A 247 13.98 -1.01 -8.78
C ASP A 247 12.91 -1.37 -7.75
N ALA A 248 12.92 -2.60 -7.23
CA ALA A 248 12.07 -3.00 -6.11
C ALA A 248 12.41 -2.20 -4.83
N VAL A 249 13.70 -1.95 -4.56
CA VAL A 249 14.14 -1.10 -3.44
C VAL A 249 13.68 0.34 -3.64
N ARG A 250 13.79 0.89 -4.85
CA ARG A 250 13.29 2.24 -5.18
C ARG A 250 11.78 2.33 -4.99
N HIS A 251 11.02 1.34 -5.47
CA HIS A 251 9.56 1.23 -5.27
C HIS A 251 9.15 1.17 -3.80
N SER A 252 9.95 0.52 -2.94
CA SER A 252 9.67 0.50 -1.49
C SER A 252 9.93 1.84 -0.78
N GLY A 253 10.59 2.78 -1.46
CA GLY A 253 11.04 4.05 -0.87
C GLY A 253 12.14 3.88 0.18
N LEU A 254 12.88 2.76 0.14
CA LEU A 254 14.06 2.49 0.98
C LEU A 254 15.37 2.94 0.31
N ASP A 255 15.31 3.44 -0.91
CA ASP A 255 16.49 4.00 -1.57
C ASP A 255 16.82 5.39 -1.02
N VAL A 256 18.11 5.70 -0.99
CA VAL A 256 18.63 6.96 -0.44
C VAL A 256 18.79 7.94 -1.60
N THR A 257 18.03 9.03 -1.58
CA THR A 257 18.19 10.13 -2.53
C THR A 257 19.46 10.90 -2.22
N VAL A 258 20.39 10.93 -3.18
CA VAL A 258 21.65 11.68 -3.08
C VAL A 258 21.60 12.85 -4.06
N TRP A 259 21.70 14.07 -3.54
CA TRP A 259 22.02 15.25 -4.35
C TRP A 259 23.53 15.46 -4.32
N GLN A 260 24.17 15.25 -5.47
CA GLN A 260 25.61 15.46 -5.61
C GLN A 260 25.85 16.60 -6.61
N SER A 261 26.45 17.68 -6.12
CA SER A 261 27.11 18.69 -6.96
C SER A 261 28.60 18.66 -6.64
N ASP A 262 29.44 18.99 -7.62
CA ASP A 262 30.91 18.77 -7.67
C ASP A 262 31.68 18.79 -6.35
N ARG A 263 31.33 19.67 -5.40
CA ARG A 263 32.09 19.89 -4.16
C ARG A 263 31.32 19.65 -2.85
N LYS A 264 30.03 19.30 -2.90
CA LYS A 264 29.21 19.09 -1.68
C LYS A 264 28.36 17.83 -1.80
N ARG A 265 28.53 16.93 -0.84
CA ARG A 265 27.69 15.75 -0.67
C ARG A 265 26.79 15.96 0.55
N ALA A 266 25.55 16.40 0.31
CA ALA A 266 24.56 16.41 1.38
C ALA A 266 24.30 14.97 1.86
N PRO A 267 24.12 14.72 3.16
CA PRO A 267 23.67 13.43 3.63
C PRO A 267 22.31 13.14 3.01
N GLY A 268 22.23 12.06 2.22
CA GLY A 268 21.00 11.69 1.53
C GLY A 268 19.87 11.36 2.51
N HIS A 269 18.64 11.55 2.06
CA HIS A 269 17.43 11.19 2.81
C HIS A 269 16.78 9.95 2.17
N LEU A 270 15.86 9.30 2.87
CA LEU A 270 15.02 8.30 2.22
C LEU A 270 14.06 9.03 1.27
N SER A 271 13.83 8.47 0.07
CA SER A 271 12.93 9.09 -0.89
C SER A 271 11.50 9.22 -0.36
N HIS A 272 11.08 8.23 0.45
CA HIS A 272 9.69 8.01 0.88
C HIS A 272 8.68 7.85 -0.25
N GLN A 273 9.15 7.85 -1.50
CA GLN A 273 8.37 7.57 -2.71
C GLN A 273 8.00 6.08 -2.70
N GLY A 274 6.72 5.76 -2.80
CA GLY A 274 6.19 4.40 -2.79
C GLY A 274 5.52 3.95 -1.48
N PRO A 275 5.06 2.68 -1.40
CA PRO A 275 4.14 2.25 -0.35
C PRO A 275 4.76 2.27 1.05
N SER A 276 4.21 3.12 1.94
CA SER A 276 4.64 3.21 3.34
C SER A 276 4.49 1.87 4.08
N LEU A 277 3.48 1.07 3.73
CA LEU A 277 3.23 -0.24 4.31
C LEU A 277 4.33 -1.24 3.96
N LEU A 278 4.83 -1.24 2.73
CA LEU A 278 5.94 -2.10 2.31
C LEU A 278 7.20 -1.78 3.10
N ARG A 279 7.51 -0.48 3.20
CA ARG A 279 8.65 0.03 3.97
C ARG A 279 8.57 -0.38 5.43
N TRP A 280 7.39 -0.21 6.04
CA TRP A 280 7.12 -0.65 7.41
C TRP A 280 7.34 -2.17 7.54
N ALA A 281 6.74 -2.99 6.69
CA ALA A 281 6.83 -4.45 6.80
C ALA A 281 8.28 -4.96 6.71
N LEU A 282 9.07 -4.37 5.80
CA LEU A 282 10.49 -4.68 5.63
C LEU A 282 11.32 -4.21 6.85
N PHE A 283 11.02 -3.03 7.39
CA PHE A 283 11.68 -2.51 8.58
C PHE A 283 11.37 -3.36 9.82
N GLU A 284 10.11 -3.75 10.03
CA GLU A 284 9.70 -4.64 11.14
C GLU A 284 10.45 -5.97 11.10
N ALA A 285 10.54 -6.60 9.93
CA ALA A 285 11.32 -7.82 9.77
C ALA A 285 12.80 -7.60 10.05
N ALA A 286 13.35 -6.47 9.59
CA ALA A 286 14.75 -6.10 9.78
C ALA A 286 15.15 -5.90 11.25
N GLN A 287 14.22 -5.47 12.12
CA GLN A 287 14.49 -5.35 13.57
C GLN A 287 14.97 -6.68 14.18
N CYS A 288 14.54 -7.82 13.63
CA CYS A 288 14.98 -9.13 14.08
C CYS A 288 16.47 -9.39 13.83
N ALA A 289 17.17 -8.59 13.02
CA ALA A 289 18.60 -8.74 12.79
C ALA A 289 19.47 -8.46 14.02
N ALA A 290 18.92 -7.77 15.03
CA ALA A 290 19.58 -7.61 16.33
C ALA A 290 19.71 -8.94 17.11
N ARG A 291 18.95 -9.98 16.75
CA ARG A 291 19.03 -11.30 17.41
C ARG A 291 20.28 -12.04 16.97
N ARG A 292 20.99 -12.69 17.91
CA ARG A 292 22.22 -13.45 17.65
C ARG A 292 22.04 -14.58 16.63
N SER A 293 20.84 -15.15 16.56
CA SER A 293 20.47 -16.19 15.59
C SER A 293 20.21 -15.68 14.17
N SER A 294 20.19 -14.35 13.94
CA SER A 294 19.95 -13.82 12.61
C SER A 294 21.17 -14.07 11.71
N PRO A 295 20.98 -14.54 10.47
CA PRO A 295 22.07 -14.67 9.50
C PRO A 295 22.67 -13.31 9.12
N ASP A 296 21.95 -12.20 9.32
CA ASP A 296 22.45 -10.85 9.06
C ASP A 296 23.03 -10.16 10.32
N HIS A 297 23.14 -10.86 11.46
CA HIS A 297 23.53 -10.26 12.74
C HIS A 297 24.90 -9.56 12.68
N ALA A 298 25.90 -10.21 12.07
CA ALA A 298 27.24 -9.64 11.94
C ALA A 298 27.24 -8.33 11.12
N TYR A 299 26.47 -8.31 10.03
CA TYR A 299 26.33 -7.10 9.22
C TYR A 299 25.56 -6.01 9.96
N TYR A 300 24.49 -6.37 10.67
CA TYR A 300 23.74 -5.46 11.53
C TYR A 300 24.66 -4.80 12.57
N LEU A 301 25.47 -5.58 13.31
CA LEU A 301 26.40 -5.04 14.32
C LEU A 301 27.43 -4.09 13.70
N LYS A 302 27.98 -4.43 12.52
CA LYS A 302 28.92 -3.57 11.80
C LYS A 302 28.31 -2.20 11.48
N VAL A 303 27.06 -2.16 11.01
CA VAL A 303 26.38 -0.90 10.68
C VAL A 303 25.94 -0.15 11.94
N ALA A 304 25.40 -0.85 12.94
CA ALA A 304 24.92 -0.26 14.18
C ALA A 304 26.06 0.40 14.97
N LYS A 305 27.25 -0.22 15.01
CA LYS A 305 28.45 0.36 15.64
C LYS A 305 28.94 1.63 14.93
N ARG A 306 28.77 1.71 13.61
CA ARG A 306 29.23 2.86 12.81
C ARG A 306 28.23 4.02 12.83
N LEU A 307 26.94 3.71 12.93
CA LEU A 307 25.85 4.67 12.76
C LEU A 307 24.92 4.59 13.97
N ASP A 308 23.82 3.84 13.85
CA ASP A 308 22.84 3.61 14.91
C ASP A 308 21.96 2.40 14.57
N HIS A 309 21.13 1.99 15.53
CA HIS A 309 20.18 0.89 15.38
C HIS A 309 19.25 1.05 14.17
N ASN A 310 18.64 2.22 14.00
CA ASN A 310 17.64 2.45 12.95
C ASN A 310 18.27 2.38 11.56
N ARG A 311 19.44 2.98 11.37
CA ARG A 311 20.19 2.91 10.10
C ARG A 311 20.69 1.50 9.79
N ALA A 312 21.03 0.71 10.81
CA ALA A 312 21.33 -0.71 10.65
C ALA A 312 20.09 -1.49 10.19
N CYS A 313 18.94 -1.30 10.84
CA CYS A 313 17.67 -1.91 10.44
C CYS A 313 17.25 -1.49 9.03
N LEU A 314 17.38 -0.22 8.64
CA LEU A 314 17.12 0.24 7.26
C LEU A 314 18.03 -0.46 6.24
N SER A 315 19.30 -0.65 6.58
CA SER A 315 20.26 -1.36 5.72
C SER A 315 19.86 -2.83 5.54
N ILE A 316 19.36 -3.48 6.59
CA ILE A 316 18.81 -4.84 6.51
C ILE A 316 17.50 -4.86 5.72
N ALA A 317 16.59 -3.91 5.93
CA ALA A 317 15.32 -3.81 5.20
C ALA A 317 15.55 -3.74 3.68
N ARG A 318 16.58 -3.00 3.23
CA ARG A 318 17.01 -2.99 1.82
C ARG A 318 17.47 -4.36 1.34
N LYS A 319 18.25 -5.10 2.14
CA LYS A 319 18.66 -6.48 1.81
C LYS A 319 17.44 -7.41 1.73
N LEU A 320 16.51 -7.32 2.68
CA LEU A 320 15.28 -8.11 2.68
C LEU A 320 14.41 -7.81 1.47
N CYS A 321 14.31 -6.55 1.05
CA CYS A 321 13.57 -6.15 -0.15
C CYS A 321 14.13 -6.82 -1.42
N ARG A 322 15.47 -6.78 -1.60
CA ARG A 322 16.13 -7.45 -2.74
C ARG A 322 15.91 -8.96 -2.72
N ARG A 323 16.05 -9.59 -1.55
CA ARG A 323 15.80 -11.03 -1.41
C ARG A 323 14.33 -11.38 -1.68
N ALA A 324 13.39 -10.59 -1.17
CA ALA A 324 11.97 -10.77 -1.44
C ALA A 324 11.66 -10.66 -2.94
N HIS A 325 12.24 -9.68 -3.63
CA HIS A 325 12.17 -9.57 -5.09
C HIS A 325 12.64 -10.85 -5.78
N HIS A 326 13.82 -11.37 -5.44
CA HIS A 326 14.34 -12.58 -6.08
C HIS A 326 13.49 -13.82 -5.77
N ILE A 327 13.05 -13.98 -4.52
CA ILE A 327 12.17 -15.09 -4.11
C ILE A 327 10.88 -15.06 -4.93
N LEU A 328 10.18 -13.93 -4.96
CA LEU A 328 8.90 -13.83 -5.67
C LEU A 328 9.08 -13.97 -7.19
N ARG A 329 10.18 -13.46 -7.74
CA ARG A 329 10.50 -13.60 -9.17
C ARG A 329 10.80 -15.04 -9.55
N GLU A 330 11.49 -15.79 -8.69
CA GLU A 330 11.78 -17.22 -8.88
C GLU A 330 10.50 -18.06 -8.89
N LEU A 331 9.48 -17.70 -8.09
CA LEU A 331 8.19 -18.38 -8.08
C LEU A 331 7.32 -18.09 -9.33
N GLY A 332 7.58 -17.03 -10.09
CA GLY A 332 6.77 -16.68 -11.25
C GLY A 332 5.29 -16.48 -10.90
N ASP A 333 4.39 -17.14 -11.63
CA ASP A 333 2.94 -17.02 -11.43
C ASP A 333 2.48 -17.58 -10.07
N ASP A 334 3.17 -18.58 -9.53
CA ASP A 334 2.85 -19.17 -8.22
C ASP A 334 2.97 -18.17 -7.08
N ALA A 335 3.79 -17.12 -7.25
CA ALA A 335 3.94 -16.07 -6.25
C ALA A 335 2.59 -15.39 -5.94
N LEU A 336 1.75 -15.21 -6.97
CA LEU A 336 0.45 -14.52 -6.92
C LEU A 336 -0.73 -15.44 -7.21
N ALA A 337 -0.53 -16.77 -7.10
CA ALA A 337 -1.57 -17.76 -7.31
C ALA A 337 -2.84 -17.37 -6.55
N THR A 338 -3.97 -17.39 -7.25
CA THR A 338 -5.27 -17.16 -6.64
C THR A 338 -5.55 -18.30 -5.67
N LEU A 339 -5.97 -17.96 -4.45
CA LEU A 339 -6.46 -18.95 -3.51
C LEU A 339 -7.95 -19.12 -3.76
N ASP A 340 -8.39 -20.34 -4.02
CA ASP A 340 -9.82 -20.63 -4.09
C ASP A 340 -10.47 -20.31 -2.72
N ASP A 341 -11.42 -19.37 -2.73
CA ASP A 341 -12.28 -19.11 -1.59
C ASP A 341 -13.36 -20.20 -1.52
N ALA A 342 -12.98 -21.38 -1.04
CA ALA A 342 -13.93 -22.34 -0.54
C ALA A 342 -13.67 -22.57 0.96
N PRO A 343 -14.47 -22.00 1.87
CA PRO A 343 -14.76 -22.74 3.08
C PRO A 343 -15.44 -24.03 2.61
N LYS A 344 -14.81 -25.20 2.84
CA LYS A 344 -15.56 -26.45 2.84
C LYS A 344 -16.67 -26.26 3.87
N SER A 345 -17.90 -26.05 3.41
CA SER A 345 -19.09 -26.19 4.24
C SER A 345 -18.93 -27.54 4.93
N LYS A 346 -18.79 -27.53 6.26
CA LYS A 346 -19.00 -28.74 7.03
C LYS A 346 -20.39 -29.21 6.66
N GLU A 347 -20.49 -30.36 6.01
CA GLU A 347 -21.73 -31.11 5.93
C GLU A 347 -22.29 -31.15 7.35
N VAL A 348 -23.43 -30.48 7.52
CA VAL A 348 -24.28 -30.70 8.68
C VAL A 348 -24.74 -32.14 8.51
N VAL A 349 -24.07 -33.06 9.20
CA VAL A 349 -24.57 -34.41 9.39
C VAL A 349 -25.86 -34.26 10.19
N THR A 350 -26.98 -34.25 9.48
CA THR A 350 -28.29 -34.54 10.04
C THR A 350 -28.24 -35.96 10.56
N VAL A 351 -28.00 -36.10 11.87
CA VAL A 351 -28.28 -37.36 12.57
C VAL A 351 -29.79 -37.42 12.72
N ALA A 352 -30.42 -38.20 11.84
CA ALA A 352 -31.78 -38.68 12.01
C ALA A 352 -31.71 -40.07 12.66
N ALA A 353 -32.11 -40.15 13.93
CA ALA A 353 -32.81 -41.25 14.59
C ALA A 353 -32.96 -40.90 16.08
#